data_AF-A0A353LQS6-F1
#
_entry.id   AF-A0A353LQS6-F1
#
_cell.length_a   1.000
_cell.length_b   1.000
_cell.length_c   1.000
_cell.angle_alpha   90.00
_cell.angle_beta   90.00
_cell.angle_gamma   90.00
#
_symmetry.space_group_name_H-M   'P 1'
#
loop_
_entity.id
_entity.type
_entity.pdbx_description
1 polymer ?
#
loop_
_entity_poly.entity_id
_entity_poly.type
_entity_poly.pdbx_seq_one_letter_code
_entity_poly.pdbx_strand_id
1 'polypeptide(L)'
;TGAPRVVKGKVLIGNGGAELGVRGYVSAYDAKTGELAWRFYTVPGDPSQPFENPELEAAAKTWSGGEWWKIGGGGTVWDSMAYDPELDLLYVGVGNGSPWSRHHRSPGGGDNLFLSSILALRPDTGRLVWHYQTTPGDNWDYTATQHMILADLELFGESRKVLMQAPKNGFFYILDRATGELLSADKYVLANWASHVDLSTGRPVETGAGDYSTENKIVYPSPAGGHNWPPMSYSPQTGLVYIPAMEFPGLYGPEDDFVYRPGFWNTASALHLTRDAAPGDLKGRLIAWDPVRGKARWKVEHWGHWNSGLLSTAGNLVFQGTGDGFFRAFRADTGEELWNAPAQTGVVGSPVTYLVDGQQYVSVLAGWGGVGTIYGRAAKAAGVTHVGRLLTFKVGATGTLPPKTAEAELPTPPAFEGTMEDVAAGEDLFHRNCGTCHGFAAVGGGMIPDLRHSQPEIFDNWQEIVRGGMLKDRGMASFDKWVSAEEAEKIKTYVIYRAHEGDVPGVGIKK
;
A
#
# COMPACT_ATOMS: atom_id res chain seq x y z
N THR A 1 4.56 -7.61 6.52
CA THR A 1 3.82 -7.41 7.79
C THR A 1 4.41 -6.21 8.49
N GLY A 2 3.62 -5.56 9.35
CA GLY A 2 3.97 -4.29 9.98
C GLY A 2 4.98 -4.46 11.12
N ALA A 3 5.42 -3.34 11.70
CA ALA A 3 6.21 -3.38 12.92
C ALA A 3 5.33 -3.88 14.09
N PRO A 4 5.78 -4.85 14.91
CA PRO A 4 5.03 -5.25 16.09
C PRO A 4 4.94 -4.11 17.10
N ARG A 5 3.85 -4.07 17.88
CA ARG A 5 3.70 -3.17 19.04
C ARG A 5 3.74 -3.99 20.31
N VAL A 6 4.24 -3.43 21.41
CA VAL A 6 4.23 -4.10 22.72
C VAL A 6 3.29 -3.35 23.65
N VAL A 7 2.22 -4.00 24.10
CA VAL A 7 1.22 -3.42 25.01
C VAL A 7 1.04 -4.37 26.18
N LYS A 8 1.19 -3.87 27.41
CA LYS A 8 0.99 -4.64 28.66
C LYS A 8 1.70 -6.00 28.65
N GLY A 9 2.96 -6.01 28.20
CA GLY A 9 3.79 -7.21 28.12
C GLY A 9 3.43 -8.18 27.00
N LYS A 10 2.62 -7.78 26.01
CA LYS A 10 2.22 -8.61 24.87
C LYS A 10 2.73 -8.02 23.56
N VAL A 11 3.40 -8.84 22.75
CA VAL A 11 3.83 -8.53 21.39
C VAL A 11 2.64 -8.73 20.46
N LEU A 12 2.18 -7.64 19.86
CA LEU A 12 1.06 -7.58 18.93
C LEU A 12 1.58 -7.59 17.50
N ILE A 13 1.07 -8.50 16.69
CA ILE A 13 1.44 -8.59 15.27
C ILE A 13 0.31 -9.17 14.45
N GLY A 14 0.15 -8.66 13.23
CA GLY A 14 -0.70 -9.25 12.20
C GLY A 14 0.12 -9.83 11.06
N ASN A 15 -0.42 -9.75 9.84
CA ASN A 15 0.18 -10.32 8.63
C ASN A 15 -0.35 -9.57 7.41
N GLY A 16 0.28 -9.81 6.26
CA GLY A 16 -0.21 -9.38 4.94
C GLY A 16 -0.47 -10.60 4.05
N GLY A 17 -0.98 -10.35 2.83
CA GLY A 17 -1.26 -11.39 1.84
C GLY A 17 -2.71 -11.44 1.36
N ALA A 18 -3.50 -10.37 1.53
CA ALA A 18 -4.86 -10.31 1.02
C ALA A 18 -4.88 -10.52 -0.51
N GLU A 19 -3.86 -10.04 -1.22
CA GLU A 19 -3.69 -10.26 -2.65
C GLU A 19 -3.52 -11.75 -2.98
N LEU A 20 -2.98 -12.56 -2.07
CA LEU A 20 -2.73 -13.99 -2.29
C LEU A 20 -3.93 -14.89 -1.96
N GLY A 21 -4.96 -14.37 -1.30
CA GLY A 21 -6.02 -15.20 -0.71
C GLY A 21 -5.63 -15.72 0.66
N VAL A 22 -5.81 -14.90 1.70
CA VAL A 22 -5.62 -15.31 3.09
C VAL A 22 -6.72 -14.75 3.98
N ARG A 23 -6.91 -15.39 5.15
CA ARG A 23 -7.80 -14.91 6.21
C ARG A 23 -7.02 -14.05 7.19
N GLY A 24 -7.39 -12.78 7.29
CA GLY A 24 -6.75 -11.80 8.15
C GLY A 24 -6.97 -12.06 9.64
N TYR A 25 -5.95 -11.71 10.43
CA TYR A 25 -5.98 -11.77 11.89
C TYR A 25 -4.93 -10.86 12.50
N VAL A 26 -5.11 -10.57 13.78
CA VAL A 26 -4.09 -10.01 14.69
C VAL A 26 -3.95 -10.92 15.90
N SER A 27 -2.72 -11.11 16.37
CA SER A 27 -2.41 -11.95 17.53
C SER A 27 -1.60 -11.18 18.56
N ALA A 28 -1.79 -11.55 19.82
CA ALA A 28 -0.95 -11.13 20.93
C ALA A 28 -0.18 -12.33 21.48
N TYR A 29 1.12 -12.16 21.64
CA TYR A 29 2.02 -13.16 22.23
C TYR A 29 2.62 -12.61 23.52
N ASP A 30 2.83 -13.43 24.54
CA ASP A 30 3.57 -13.01 25.73
C ASP A 30 5.00 -12.59 25.32
N ALA A 31 5.44 -11.42 25.78
CA ALA A 31 6.72 -10.85 25.35
C ALA A 31 7.94 -11.58 25.93
N LYS A 32 7.77 -12.41 26.96
CA LYS A 32 8.86 -13.18 27.59
C LYS A 32 8.94 -14.59 27.01
N THR A 33 7.81 -15.25 26.81
CA THR A 33 7.75 -16.68 26.43
C THR A 33 7.45 -16.89 24.95
N GLY A 34 6.83 -15.91 24.27
CA GLY A 34 6.32 -16.07 22.91
C GLY A 34 5.05 -16.92 22.83
N GLU A 35 4.43 -17.28 23.95
CA GLU A 35 3.16 -18.02 23.97
C GLU A 35 2.01 -17.17 23.44
N LEU A 36 1.14 -17.76 22.62
CA LEU A 36 -0.05 -17.09 22.10
C LEU A 36 -1.02 -16.79 23.25
N ALA A 37 -1.24 -15.51 23.54
CA ALA A 37 -2.21 -15.07 24.55
C ALA A 37 -3.63 -15.05 23.97
N TRP A 38 -3.81 -14.42 22.80
CA TRP A 38 -5.09 -14.38 22.09
C TRP A 38 -4.90 -14.10 20.60
N ARG A 39 -5.91 -14.42 19.81
CA ARG A 39 -6.03 -14.07 18.39
C ARG A 39 -7.42 -13.54 18.08
N PHE A 40 -7.47 -12.45 17.30
CA PHE A 40 -8.70 -11.92 16.72
C PHE A 40 -8.62 -12.06 15.19
N TYR A 41 -9.49 -12.88 14.61
CA TYR A 41 -9.69 -12.91 13.15
C TYR A 41 -10.56 -11.73 12.73
N THR A 42 -10.24 -11.13 11.59
CA THR A 42 -10.93 -9.92 11.11
C THR A 42 -12.08 -10.22 10.15
N VAL A 43 -12.17 -11.44 9.64
CA VAL A 43 -13.25 -11.89 8.75
C VAL A 43 -13.74 -13.29 9.13
N PRO A 44 -15.02 -13.61 8.92
CA PRO A 44 -15.60 -14.92 9.24
C PRO A 44 -14.97 -16.03 8.39
N GLY A 45 -14.81 -17.21 9.00
CA GLY A 45 -14.37 -18.43 8.33
C GLY A 45 -15.51 -19.14 7.61
N ASP A 46 -15.39 -20.46 7.48
CA ASP A 46 -16.47 -21.30 6.95
C ASP A 46 -17.72 -21.19 7.87
N PRO A 47 -18.85 -20.67 7.36
CA PRO A 47 -20.05 -20.44 8.17
C PRO A 47 -20.73 -21.75 8.62
N SER A 48 -20.31 -22.92 8.10
CA SER A 48 -20.76 -24.22 8.60
C SER A 48 -20.05 -24.68 9.87
N GLN A 49 -18.95 -24.01 10.25
CA GLN A 49 -18.17 -24.31 11.44
C GLN A 49 -18.53 -23.36 12.61
N PRO A 50 -18.28 -23.76 13.87
CA PRO A 50 -18.41 -22.84 15.00
C PRO A 50 -17.51 -21.62 14.82
N PHE A 51 -18.06 -20.43 15.04
CA PHE A 51 -17.28 -19.19 15.03
C PHE A 51 -16.37 -19.08 16.26
N GLU A 52 -15.18 -18.51 16.08
CA GLU A 52 -14.20 -18.37 17.16
C GLU A 52 -14.66 -17.39 18.25
N ASN A 53 -15.54 -16.45 17.90
CA ASN A 53 -16.14 -15.49 18.83
C ASN A 53 -17.48 -14.93 18.29
N PRO A 54 -18.33 -14.33 19.15
CA PRO A 54 -19.61 -13.74 18.76
C PRO A 54 -19.49 -12.61 17.71
N GLU A 55 -18.38 -11.90 17.69
CA GLU A 55 -18.11 -10.83 16.73
C GLU A 55 -18.05 -11.38 15.29
N LEU A 56 -17.46 -12.56 15.10
CA LEU A 56 -17.39 -13.22 13.80
C LEU A 56 -18.74 -13.83 13.38
N GLU A 57 -19.54 -14.31 14.31
CA GLU A 57 -20.92 -14.72 14.04
C GLU A 57 -21.77 -13.53 13.55
N ALA A 58 -21.60 -12.36 14.17
CA ALA A 58 -22.26 -11.13 13.72
C ALA A 58 -21.72 -10.68 12.36
N ALA A 59 -20.40 -10.70 12.16
CA ALA A 59 -19.77 -10.32 10.90
C ALA A 59 -20.22 -11.23 9.75
N ALA A 60 -20.38 -12.53 9.95
CA ALA A 60 -20.85 -13.50 8.95
C ALA A 60 -22.18 -13.11 8.29
N LYS A 61 -23.06 -12.40 9.00
CA LYS A 61 -24.34 -11.91 8.47
C LYS A 61 -24.19 -10.84 7.39
N THR A 62 -23.01 -10.23 7.30
CA THR A 62 -22.68 -9.21 6.29
C THR A 62 -21.99 -9.76 5.05
N TRP A 63 -21.82 -11.08 4.96
CA TRP A 63 -21.27 -11.79 3.80
C TRP A 63 -22.34 -12.70 3.19
N SER A 64 -22.46 -12.75 1.87
CA SER A 64 -23.55 -13.45 1.22
C SER A 64 -23.23 -13.96 -0.19
N GLY A 65 -23.84 -15.10 -0.54
CA GLY A 65 -23.90 -15.62 -1.91
C GLY A 65 -22.60 -16.23 -2.47
N GLY A 66 -21.53 -16.35 -1.68
CA GLY A 66 -20.23 -16.87 -2.15
C GLY A 66 -19.48 -17.68 -1.09
N GLU A 67 -18.37 -18.29 -1.51
CA GLU A 67 -17.51 -19.12 -0.65
C GLU A 67 -16.23 -18.37 -0.24
N TRP A 68 -16.37 -17.18 0.34
CA TRP A 68 -15.24 -16.29 0.67
C TRP A 68 -14.15 -16.99 1.49
N TRP A 69 -14.52 -17.93 2.35
CA TRP A 69 -13.61 -18.68 3.23
C TRP A 69 -12.66 -19.62 2.47
N LYS A 70 -12.98 -20.03 1.24
CA LYS A 70 -12.09 -20.87 0.42
C LYS A 70 -10.88 -20.11 -0.13
N ILE A 71 -11.06 -18.82 -0.42
CA ILE A 71 -9.97 -17.93 -0.86
C ILE A 71 -9.33 -17.24 0.35
N GLY A 72 -10.12 -16.92 1.38
CA GLY A 72 -9.66 -16.40 2.66
C GLY A 72 -10.38 -15.13 3.13
N GLY A 73 -11.08 -14.44 2.23
CA GLY A 73 -11.88 -13.24 2.57
C GLY A 73 -11.05 -11.96 2.73
N GLY A 74 -9.76 -12.03 3.08
CA GLY A 74 -8.87 -10.87 3.22
C GLY A 74 -8.86 -10.31 4.64
N GLY A 75 -8.86 -8.97 4.78
CA GLY A 75 -8.89 -8.28 6.07
C GLY A 75 -7.56 -8.35 6.83
N THR A 76 -6.45 -8.40 6.11
CA THR A 76 -5.13 -8.55 6.74
C THR A 76 -4.74 -7.32 7.57
N VAL A 77 -4.12 -7.55 8.74
CA VAL A 77 -3.67 -6.50 9.66
C VAL A 77 -2.17 -6.29 9.47
N TRP A 78 -1.80 -5.59 8.40
CA TRP A 78 -0.43 -5.61 7.90
C TRP A 78 0.43 -4.40 8.29
N ASP A 79 -0.10 -3.41 9.01
CA ASP A 79 0.67 -2.20 9.34
C ASP A 79 0.32 -1.53 10.69
N SER A 80 -0.62 -0.57 10.69
CA SER A 80 -0.82 0.36 11.80
C SER A 80 -1.57 -0.26 12.99
N MET A 81 -1.08 0.06 14.19
CA MET A 81 -1.74 -0.15 15.46
C MET A 81 -1.45 1.03 16.39
N ALA A 82 -2.41 1.43 17.22
CA ALA A 82 -2.26 2.48 18.23
C ALA A 82 -2.83 1.99 19.57
N TYR A 83 -2.42 2.60 20.70
CA TYR A 83 -2.88 2.19 22.02
C TYR A 83 -3.14 3.41 22.91
N ASP A 84 -4.29 3.43 23.57
CA ASP A 84 -4.62 4.38 24.62
C ASP A 84 -4.60 3.66 25.99
N PRO A 85 -3.64 3.98 26.89
CA PRO A 85 -3.57 3.37 28.21
C PRO A 85 -4.65 3.83 29.19
N GLU A 86 -5.25 5.02 29.01
CA GLU A 86 -6.31 5.53 29.88
C GLU A 86 -7.62 4.79 29.62
N LEU A 87 -7.92 4.51 28.35
CA LEU A 87 -9.13 3.79 27.94
C LEU A 87 -8.95 2.27 27.93
N ASP A 88 -7.70 1.81 28.03
CA ASP A 88 -7.27 0.42 27.84
C ASP A 88 -7.82 -0.16 26.52
N LEU A 89 -7.57 0.55 25.42
CA LEU A 89 -8.02 0.22 24.07
C LEU A 89 -6.83 0.14 23.11
N LEU A 90 -6.71 -1.01 22.44
CA LEU A 90 -5.83 -1.24 21.31
C LEU A 90 -6.61 -0.98 20.02
N TYR A 91 -6.14 -0.05 19.20
CA TYR A 91 -6.71 0.25 17.89
C TYR A 91 -5.95 -0.49 16.79
N VAL A 92 -6.69 -1.14 15.90
CA VAL A 92 -6.15 -1.97 14.82
C VAL A 92 -6.80 -1.60 13.49
N GLY A 93 -5.98 -1.36 12.47
CA GLY A 93 -6.44 -1.14 11.10
C GLY A 93 -6.58 -2.44 10.31
N VAL A 94 -7.66 -2.61 9.56
CA VAL A 94 -7.98 -3.83 8.81
C VAL A 94 -7.90 -3.61 7.30
N GLY A 95 -7.29 -4.56 6.60
CA GLY A 95 -7.04 -4.51 5.16
C GLY A 95 -8.26 -4.73 4.27
N ASN A 96 -7.97 -4.82 2.98
CA ASN A 96 -8.88 -5.04 1.86
C ASN A 96 -9.41 -6.49 1.79
N GLY A 97 -10.43 -6.69 0.97
CA GLY A 97 -11.01 -8.01 0.70
C GLY A 97 -10.16 -8.92 -0.18
N SER A 98 -10.38 -10.24 -0.07
CA SER A 98 -9.78 -11.25 -0.94
C SER A 98 -10.83 -12.21 -1.53
N PRO A 99 -10.99 -12.28 -2.86
CA PRO A 99 -10.37 -11.39 -3.86
C PRO A 99 -10.85 -9.93 -3.70
N TRP A 100 -10.26 -8.97 -4.43
CA TRP A 100 -10.66 -7.55 -4.32
C TRP A 100 -12.10 -7.33 -4.78
N SER A 101 -12.52 -7.97 -5.88
CA SER A 101 -13.89 -7.83 -6.38
C SER A 101 -14.91 -8.45 -5.46
N ARG A 102 -15.83 -7.62 -4.94
CA ARG A 102 -16.99 -8.03 -4.15
C ARG A 102 -17.90 -8.95 -4.95
N HIS A 103 -17.98 -8.79 -6.27
CA HIS A 103 -18.83 -9.64 -7.11
C HIS A 103 -18.43 -11.11 -7.09
N HIS A 104 -17.14 -11.42 -6.92
CA HIS A 104 -16.66 -12.79 -6.73
C HIS A 104 -16.58 -13.17 -5.25
N ARG A 105 -16.15 -12.25 -4.39
CA ARG A 105 -15.93 -12.51 -2.96
C ARG A 105 -17.24 -12.72 -2.19
N SER A 106 -18.25 -11.90 -2.46
CA SER A 106 -19.57 -11.91 -1.80
C SER A 106 -20.65 -11.48 -2.83
N PRO A 107 -21.02 -12.37 -3.77
CA PRO A 107 -21.94 -12.07 -4.86
C PRO A 107 -23.31 -11.52 -4.42
N GLY A 108 -23.77 -11.90 -3.22
CA GLY A 108 -25.01 -11.37 -2.64
C GLY A 108 -24.87 -9.96 -2.05
N GLY A 109 -23.70 -9.34 -2.17
CA GLY A 109 -23.37 -8.03 -1.60
C GLY A 109 -22.95 -8.11 -0.13
N GLY A 110 -23.35 -7.08 0.63
CA GLY A 110 -23.03 -6.96 2.05
C GLY A 110 -21.80 -6.09 2.34
N ASP A 111 -21.71 -5.68 3.60
CA ASP A 111 -20.64 -4.82 4.12
C ASP A 111 -19.32 -5.58 4.27
N ASN A 112 -19.36 -6.91 4.33
CA ASN A 112 -18.20 -7.78 4.47
C ASN A 112 -17.32 -7.41 5.67
N LEU A 113 -17.91 -7.31 6.86
CA LEU A 113 -17.19 -6.98 8.08
C LEU A 113 -16.10 -8.03 8.41
N PHE A 114 -14.94 -7.64 8.93
CA PHE A 114 -14.51 -6.27 9.27
C PHE A 114 -13.53 -5.69 8.24
N LEU A 115 -13.68 -5.99 6.94
CA LEU A 115 -12.84 -5.41 5.90
C LEU A 115 -12.81 -3.88 5.97
N SER A 116 -11.67 -3.26 5.65
CA SER A 116 -11.49 -1.81 5.60
C SER A 116 -12.08 -1.10 6.83
N SER A 117 -11.67 -1.55 8.02
CA SER A 117 -12.22 -1.05 9.29
C SER A 117 -11.13 -0.68 10.29
N ILE A 118 -11.46 0.24 11.19
CA ILE A 118 -10.75 0.49 12.44
C ILE A 118 -11.45 -0.31 13.53
N LEU A 119 -10.69 -1.12 14.27
CA LEU A 119 -11.20 -1.89 15.41
C LEU A 119 -10.60 -1.33 16.71
N ALA A 120 -11.40 -1.19 17.75
CA ALA A 120 -10.91 -1.04 19.12
C ALA A 120 -11.09 -2.36 19.88
N LEU A 121 -9.98 -2.94 20.32
CA LEU A 121 -9.91 -4.21 21.01
C LEU A 121 -9.45 -4.02 22.45
N ARG A 122 -9.89 -4.90 23.35
CA ARG A 122 -9.27 -5.03 24.68
C ARG A 122 -7.89 -5.67 24.54
N PRO A 123 -6.79 -5.02 24.98
CA PRO A 123 -5.44 -5.54 24.76
C PRO A 123 -5.16 -6.84 25.51
N ASP A 124 -5.87 -7.11 26.61
CA ASP A 124 -5.66 -8.33 27.39
C ASP A 124 -6.38 -9.56 26.84
N THR A 125 -7.48 -9.38 26.11
CA THR A 125 -8.35 -10.49 25.68
C THR A 125 -8.59 -10.55 24.18
N GLY A 126 -8.25 -9.50 23.43
CA GLY A 126 -8.54 -9.38 22.00
C GLY A 126 -10.02 -9.16 21.67
N ARG A 127 -10.91 -8.98 22.66
CA ARG A 127 -12.35 -8.78 22.43
C ARG A 127 -12.65 -7.39 21.88
N LEU A 128 -13.58 -7.33 20.93
CA LEU A 128 -13.98 -6.08 20.29
C LEU A 128 -14.77 -5.20 21.27
N VAL A 129 -14.50 -3.91 21.24
CA VAL A 129 -15.26 -2.88 21.96
C VAL A 129 -16.13 -2.10 20.99
N TRP A 130 -15.53 -1.57 19.93
CA TRP A 130 -16.23 -0.91 18.84
C TRP A 130 -15.46 -1.09 17.52
N HIS A 131 -16.13 -0.87 16.39
CA HIS A 131 -15.49 -0.77 15.08
C HIS A 131 -16.10 0.38 14.28
N TYR A 132 -15.34 0.90 13.32
CA TYR A 132 -15.82 1.82 12.29
C TYR A 132 -15.30 1.35 10.93
N GLN A 133 -16.20 1.15 9.97
CA GLN A 133 -15.85 0.65 8.64
C GLN A 133 -15.69 1.82 7.66
N THR A 134 -14.47 2.07 7.19
CA THR A 134 -14.16 3.19 6.30
C THR A 134 -14.65 2.96 4.88
N THR A 135 -14.67 1.70 4.43
CA THR A 135 -15.15 1.32 3.09
C THR A 135 -15.99 0.04 3.17
N PRO A 136 -17.31 0.15 3.47
CA PRO A 136 -18.22 -0.98 3.45
C PRO A 136 -18.23 -1.69 2.09
N GLY A 137 -18.10 -3.01 2.11
CA GLY A 137 -18.08 -3.82 0.89
C GLY A 137 -16.89 -3.51 -0.03
N ASP A 138 -15.73 -3.16 0.52
CA ASP A 138 -14.49 -2.81 -0.23
C ASP A 138 -14.33 -3.60 -1.53
N ASN A 139 -14.15 -2.86 -2.63
CA ASN A 139 -14.06 -3.41 -3.97
C ASN A 139 -12.77 -2.97 -4.68
N TRP A 140 -11.87 -2.22 -4.02
CA TRP A 140 -10.84 -1.42 -4.70
C TRP A 140 -9.46 -1.51 -4.04
N ASP A 141 -9.19 -2.56 -3.28
CA ASP A 141 -7.99 -2.64 -2.43
C ASP A 141 -7.90 -1.45 -1.45
N TYR A 142 -9.04 -0.99 -0.93
CA TYR A 142 -9.07 0.10 0.05
C TYR A 142 -8.90 -0.46 1.46
N THR A 143 -7.65 -0.63 1.85
CA THR A 143 -7.27 -0.93 3.23
C THR A 143 -7.59 0.23 4.18
N ALA A 144 -7.81 -0.09 5.46
CA ALA A 144 -7.81 0.85 6.58
C ALA A 144 -6.66 0.54 7.56
N THR A 145 -5.52 0.08 7.03
CA THR A 145 -4.32 -0.29 7.78
C THR A 145 -3.33 0.86 7.97
N GLN A 146 -3.66 2.03 7.42
CA GLN A 146 -2.82 3.22 7.41
C GLN A 146 -2.60 3.78 8.82
N HIS A 147 -1.59 4.63 8.96
CA HIS A 147 -1.22 5.21 10.25
C HIS A 147 -2.42 5.88 10.96
N MET A 148 -2.63 5.51 12.22
CA MET A 148 -3.65 6.07 13.11
C MET A 148 -2.96 6.95 14.15
N ILE A 149 -3.41 8.20 14.28
CA ILE A 149 -2.89 9.13 15.28
C ILE A 149 -3.96 9.36 16.35
N LEU A 150 -3.61 9.15 17.62
CA LEU A 150 -4.44 9.53 18.76
C LEU A 150 -4.06 10.95 19.19
N ALA A 151 -5.04 11.82 19.34
CA ALA A 151 -4.84 13.20 19.77
C ALA A 151 -6.04 13.71 20.57
N ASP A 152 -5.84 14.76 21.33
CA ASP A 152 -6.92 15.52 21.95
C ASP A 152 -7.09 16.80 21.14
N LEU A 153 -8.29 17.04 20.58
CA LEU A 153 -8.59 18.17 19.72
C LEU A 153 -9.77 18.97 20.27
N GLU A 154 -9.70 20.30 20.17
CA GLU A 154 -10.86 21.16 20.36
C GLU A 154 -11.76 21.08 19.13
N LEU A 155 -12.87 20.36 19.24
CA LEU A 155 -13.88 20.17 18.19
C LEU A 155 -15.23 20.63 18.72
N PHE A 156 -15.94 21.44 17.92
CA PHE A 156 -17.25 21.96 18.27
C PHE A 156 -17.32 22.70 19.64
N GLY A 157 -16.20 23.27 20.08
CA GLY A 157 -16.08 23.97 21.37
C GLY A 157 -15.83 23.07 22.57
N GLU A 158 -15.57 21.78 22.34
CA GLU A 158 -15.26 20.80 23.39
C GLU A 158 -13.95 20.08 23.10
N SER A 159 -13.24 19.72 24.17
CA SER A 159 -12.04 18.88 24.07
C SER A 159 -12.45 17.43 23.81
N ARG A 160 -12.11 16.90 22.64
CA ARG A 160 -12.46 15.53 22.21
C ARG A 160 -11.21 14.66 22.12
N LYS A 161 -11.31 13.47 22.72
CA LYS A 161 -10.32 12.40 22.61
C LYS A 161 -10.51 11.68 21.27
N VAL A 162 -9.69 11.98 20.27
CA VAL A 162 -9.90 11.50 18.90
C VAL A 162 -8.86 10.48 18.42
N LEU A 163 -9.28 9.69 17.42
CA LEU A 163 -8.44 8.92 16.52
C LEU A 163 -8.58 9.52 15.11
N MET A 164 -7.45 9.83 14.48
CA MET A 164 -7.38 10.35 13.12
C MET A 164 -6.75 9.33 12.18
N GLN A 165 -7.34 9.13 10.99
CA GLN A 165 -6.77 8.28 9.96
C GLN A 165 -7.06 8.82 8.55
N ALA A 166 -6.08 8.76 7.66
CA ALA A 166 -6.24 8.96 6.22
C ALA A 166 -6.02 7.61 5.49
N PRO A 167 -7.00 6.70 5.40
CA PRO A 167 -6.84 5.43 4.69
C PRO A 167 -6.73 5.62 3.17
N LYS A 168 -6.51 4.50 2.44
CA LYS A 168 -6.35 4.51 0.99
C LYS A 168 -7.50 5.19 0.23
N ASN A 169 -8.72 5.15 0.77
CA ASN A 169 -9.94 5.56 0.08
C ASN A 169 -10.08 7.07 -0.18
N GLY A 170 -9.17 7.91 0.33
CA GLY A 170 -9.11 9.33 0.04
C GLY A 170 -9.91 10.25 0.98
N PHE A 171 -10.53 9.69 2.02
CA PHE A 171 -11.17 10.46 3.10
C PHE A 171 -10.28 10.52 4.35
N PHE A 172 -10.30 11.65 5.05
CA PHE A 172 -9.64 11.86 6.33
C PHE A 172 -10.70 11.75 7.43
N TYR A 173 -10.59 10.73 8.27
CA TYR A 173 -11.56 10.43 9.31
C TYR A 173 -11.08 10.95 10.66
N ILE A 174 -12.02 11.51 11.42
CA ILE A 174 -11.88 11.78 12.85
C ILE A 174 -12.97 11.01 13.57
N LEU A 175 -12.56 10.12 14.47
CA LEU A 175 -13.45 9.35 15.33
C LEU A 175 -13.23 9.73 16.78
N ASP A 176 -14.27 9.69 17.60
CA ASP A 176 -14.11 9.59 19.05
C ASP A 176 -13.46 8.25 19.37
N ARG A 177 -12.26 8.27 19.97
CA ARG A 177 -11.50 7.02 20.17
C ARG A 177 -12.07 6.15 21.30
N ALA A 178 -12.92 6.68 22.17
CA ALA A 178 -13.56 5.90 23.21
C ALA A 178 -14.76 5.10 22.69
N THR A 179 -15.52 5.68 21.75
CA THR A 179 -16.82 5.11 21.31
C THR A 179 -16.86 4.64 19.87
N GLY A 180 -15.93 5.09 19.02
CA GLY A 180 -15.96 4.84 17.58
C GLY A 180 -16.92 5.76 16.81
N GLU A 181 -17.52 6.75 17.48
CA GLU A 181 -18.39 7.75 16.85
C GLU A 181 -17.66 8.51 15.75
N LEU A 182 -18.26 8.62 14.57
CA LEU A 182 -17.74 9.46 13.49
C LEU A 182 -17.99 10.95 13.79
N LEU A 183 -16.92 11.73 13.86
CA LEU A 183 -16.98 13.17 14.10
C LEU A 183 -16.86 13.98 12.80
N SER A 184 -15.99 13.56 11.88
CA SER A 184 -15.88 14.13 10.54
C SER A 184 -15.21 13.16 9.56
N ALA A 185 -15.49 13.35 8.26
CA ALA A 185 -14.90 12.59 7.17
C ALA A 185 -14.88 13.41 5.87
N ASP A 186 -13.72 13.98 5.56
CA ASP A 186 -13.55 14.92 4.45
C ASP A 186 -12.52 14.39 3.44
N LYS A 187 -12.71 14.67 2.14
CA LYS A 187 -11.74 14.25 1.12
C LYS A 187 -10.42 15.02 1.25
N TYR A 188 -9.31 14.32 1.42
CA TYR A 188 -7.98 14.93 1.43
C TYR A 188 -7.29 14.90 0.05
N VAL A 189 -7.75 14.02 -0.84
CA VAL A 189 -7.35 13.90 -2.26
C VAL A 189 -8.57 13.73 -3.16
N LEU A 190 -8.37 13.69 -4.48
CA LEU A 190 -9.41 13.29 -5.41
C LEU A 190 -9.91 11.87 -5.07
N ALA A 191 -11.21 11.76 -4.82
CA ALA A 191 -11.90 10.49 -4.66
C ALA A 191 -13.21 10.53 -5.45
N ASN A 192 -13.36 9.65 -6.44
CA ASN A 192 -14.56 9.59 -7.30
C ASN A 192 -15.51 8.45 -6.93
N TRP A 193 -15.04 7.40 -6.24
CA TRP A 193 -15.86 6.24 -5.85
C TRP A 193 -17.03 6.62 -4.94
N ALA A 194 -16.84 7.60 -4.06
CA ALA A 194 -17.87 8.16 -3.18
C ALA A 194 -17.92 9.68 -3.25
N SER A 195 -19.11 10.25 -3.13
CA SER A 195 -19.34 11.70 -3.17
C SER A 195 -18.93 12.36 -1.85
N HIS A 196 -19.34 11.77 -0.73
CA HIS A 196 -19.07 12.19 0.65
C HIS A 196 -19.30 11.01 1.60
N VAL A 197 -19.06 11.21 2.90
CA VAL A 197 -19.53 10.31 3.97
C VAL A 197 -20.72 11.00 4.64
N ASP A 198 -21.86 10.33 4.68
CA ASP A 198 -23.06 10.80 5.36
C ASP A 198 -22.85 10.65 6.87
N LEU A 199 -22.76 11.78 7.59
CA LEU A 199 -22.52 11.78 9.04
C LEU A 199 -23.67 11.21 9.87
N SER A 200 -24.89 11.17 9.33
CA SER A 200 -26.05 10.60 10.04
C SER A 200 -26.00 9.07 10.07
N THR A 201 -25.43 8.46 9.03
CA THR A 201 -25.29 6.99 8.93
C THR A 201 -23.87 6.52 9.22
N GLY A 202 -22.89 7.42 9.13
CA GLY A 202 -21.47 7.11 9.16
C GLY A 202 -20.96 6.43 7.87
N ARG A 203 -21.71 6.47 6.78
CA ARG A 203 -21.43 5.64 5.58
C ARG A 203 -21.05 6.48 4.36
N PRO A 204 -20.08 6.03 3.54
CA PRO A 204 -19.82 6.62 2.23
C PRO A 204 -21.05 6.55 1.32
N VAL A 205 -21.32 7.64 0.60
CA VAL A 205 -22.34 7.69 -0.45
C VAL A 205 -21.66 7.46 -1.80
N GLU A 206 -21.69 6.21 -2.26
CA GLU A 206 -21.10 5.78 -3.53
C GLU A 206 -21.71 6.52 -4.73
N THR A 207 -20.87 6.84 -5.72
CA THR A 207 -21.29 7.57 -6.94
C THR A 207 -21.63 6.64 -8.10
N GLY A 208 -21.33 5.35 -7.99
CA GLY A 208 -21.33 4.38 -9.08
C GLY A 208 -20.08 4.45 -9.98
N ALA A 209 -19.21 5.46 -9.84
CA ALA A 209 -17.96 5.53 -10.63
C ALA A 209 -16.98 4.40 -10.30
N GLY A 210 -17.11 3.81 -9.11
CA GLY A 210 -16.34 2.65 -8.65
C GLY A 210 -16.97 1.30 -9.00
N ASP A 211 -18.18 1.24 -9.56
CA ASP A 211 -18.81 -0.02 -9.95
C ASP A 211 -18.26 -0.48 -11.31
N TYR A 212 -17.40 -1.49 -11.27
CA TYR A 212 -16.77 -2.11 -12.43
C TYR A 212 -17.31 -3.51 -12.73
N SER A 213 -18.52 -3.85 -12.24
CA SER A 213 -19.12 -5.16 -12.43
C SER A 213 -19.31 -5.58 -13.89
N THR A 214 -19.48 -4.62 -14.80
CA THR A 214 -19.79 -4.90 -16.21
C THR A 214 -18.82 -4.27 -17.20
N GLU A 215 -18.00 -3.30 -16.78
CA GLU A 215 -17.09 -2.60 -17.66
C GLU A 215 -15.88 -2.03 -16.91
N ASN A 216 -14.83 -1.71 -17.66
CA ASN A 216 -13.63 -1.11 -17.10
C ASN A 216 -13.90 0.32 -16.61
N LYS A 217 -13.41 0.64 -15.41
CA LYS A 217 -13.55 1.95 -14.76
C LYS A 217 -12.21 2.52 -14.35
N ILE A 218 -12.11 3.84 -14.44
CA ILE A 218 -11.04 4.61 -13.81
C ILE A 218 -11.55 5.14 -12.46
N VAL A 219 -10.94 4.65 -11.39
CA VAL A 219 -11.35 4.96 -10.01
C VAL A 219 -10.21 5.67 -9.30
N TYR A 220 -10.57 6.69 -8.52
CA TYR A 220 -9.69 7.42 -7.63
C TYR A 220 -10.19 7.27 -6.18
N PRO A 221 -9.30 6.98 -5.22
CA PRO A 221 -7.88 6.61 -5.44
C PRO A 221 -7.69 5.22 -6.10
N SER A 222 -6.49 4.94 -6.58
CA SER A 222 -6.09 3.61 -7.08
C SER A 222 -5.80 2.62 -5.94
N PRO A 223 -5.35 1.36 -6.23
CA PRO A 223 -4.87 0.44 -5.19
C PRO A 223 -3.68 0.98 -4.37
N ALA A 224 -2.91 1.92 -4.92
CA ALA A 224 -1.88 2.66 -4.17
C ALA A 224 -2.48 3.52 -3.04
N GLY A 225 -3.74 3.91 -3.19
CA GLY A 225 -4.46 4.79 -2.28
C GLY A 225 -4.11 6.26 -2.42
N GLY A 226 -4.93 7.10 -1.78
CA GLY A 226 -4.59 8.51 -1.54
C GLY A 226 -3.45 8.69 -0.54
N HIS A 227 -3.27 7.70 0.33
CA HIS A 227 -2.22 7.58 1.34
C HIS A 227 -2.08 6.07 1.65
N ASN A 228 -0.84 5.60 1.76
CA ASN A 228 -0.52 4.19 1.98
C ASN A 228 0.19 4.02 3.33
N TRP A 229 1.05 3.02 3.48
CA TRP A 229 1.83 2.76 4.70
C TRP A 229 2.76 3.89 5.18
N PRO A 230 3.31 4.82 4.35
CA PRO A 230 4.24 5.82 4.86
C PRO A 230 3.60 6.68 5.95
N PRO A 231 4.09 6.66 7.20
CA PRO A 231 3.43 7.32 8.33
C PRO A 231 3.18 8.81 8.11
N MET A 232 1.96 9.27 8.37
CA MET A 232 1.65 10.68 8.63
C MET A 232 2.22 11.13 9.99
N SER A 233 2.28 12.44 10.24
CA SER A 233 2.67 13.00 11.54
C SER A 233 1.75 14.12 11.98
N TYR A 234 1.62 14.37 13.29
CA TYR A 234 0.80 15.44 13.86
C TYR A 234 1.68 16.38 14.69
N SER A 235 1.42 17.69 14.59
CA SER A 235 2.05 18.69 15.45
C SER A 235 0.99 19.37 16.32
N PRO A 236 1.05 19.23 17.65
CA PRO A 236 0.13 19.93 18.55
C PRO A 236 0.35 21.45 18.56
N GLN A 237 1.52 21.94 18.12
CA GLN A 237 1.80 23.38 18.06
C GLN A 237 1.07 24.06 16.89
N THR A 238 1.01 23.40 15.73
CA THR A 238 0.33 23.94 14.55
C THR A 238 -1.12 23.45 14.45
N GLY A 239 -1.46 22.36 15.15
CA GLY A 239 -2.72 21.66 15.05
C GLY A 239 -2.89 20.90 13.73
N LEU A 240 -1.82 20.68 12.96
CA LEU A 240 -1.89 20.11 11.62
C LEU A 240 -1.42 18.65 11.57
N VAL A 241 -2.04 17.88 10.68
CA VAL A 241 -1.61 16.53 10.30
C VAL A 241 -0.92 16.62 8.94
N TYR A 242 0.29 16.11 8.84
CA TYR A 242 1.08 16.09 7.61
C TYR A 242 0.93 14.71 6.97
N ILE A 243 0.44 14.67 5.74
CA ILE A 243 0.06 13.44 5.03
C ILE A 243 0.95 13.28 3.78
N PRO A 244 1.65 12.15 3.61
CA PRO A 244 2.34 11.81 2.38
C PRO A 244 1.30 11.26 1.38
N ALA A 245 0.65 12.17 0.69
CA ALA A 245 -0.46 11.86 -0.21
C ALA A 245 0.03 11.50 -1.61
N MET A 246 -0.81 10.74 -2.31
CA MET A 246 -0.60 10.33 -3.70
C MET A 246 -1.89 10.54 -4.49
N GLU A 247 -1.73 10.80 -5.78
CA GLU A 247 -2.85 10.88 -6.72
C GLU A 247 -2.48 10.05 -7.96
N PHE A 248 -3.22 8.96 -8.15
CA PHE A 248 -3.03 8.02 -9.25
C PHE A 248 -4.37 7.38 -9.63
N PRO A 249 -4.74 7.28 -10.92
CA PRO A 249 -5.90 6.52 -11.36
C PRO A 249 -5.69 5.01 -11.16
N GLY A 250 -6.72 4.32 -10.66
CA GLY A 250 -6.78 2.85 -10.69
C GLY A 250 -7.66 2.39 -11.84
N LEU A 251 -7.17 1.45 -12.65
CA LEU A 251 -7.97 0.73 -13.63
C LEU A 251 -8.54 -0.53 -12.97
N TYR A 252 -9.87 -0.63 -12.95
CA TYR A 252 -10.59 -1.81 -12.48
C TYR A 252 -11.52 -2.30 -13.57
N GLY A 253 -11.81 -3.59 -13.58
CA GLY A 253 -12.65 -4.21 -14.60
C GLY A 253 -13.09 -5.61 -14.19
N PRO A 254 -14.17 -6.12 -14.80
CA PRO A 254 -14.66 -7.46 -14.50
C PRO A 254 -13.65 -8.54 -14.93
N GLU A 255 -13.64 -9.65 -14.21
CA GLU A 255 -12.84 -10.84 -14.53
C GLU A 255 -13.75 -12.07 -14.38
N ASP A 256 -14.71 -12.21 -15.30
CA ASP A 256 -15.78 -13.22 -15.22
C ASP A 256 -15.25 -14.66 -15.17
N ASP A 257 -14.08 -14.90 -15.79
CA ASP A 257 -13.38 -16.18 -15.83
C ASP A 257 -12.34 -16.33 -14.69
N PHE A 258 -12.47 -15.56 -13.61
CA PHE A 258 -11.56 -15.61 -12.48
C PHE A 258 -11.39 -17.03 -11.91
N VAL A 259 -10.14 -17.49 -11.86
CA VAL A 259 -9.73 -18.75 -11.23
C VAL A 259 -8.76 -18.45 -10.11
N TYR A 260 -9.05 -18.96 -8.91
CA TYR A 260 -8.12 -18.85 -7.78
C TYR A 260 -6.83 -19.64 -8.03
N ARG A 261 -5.69 -18.97 -7.94
CA ARG A 261 -4.33 -19.49 -8.13
C ARG A 261 -3.52 -19.36 -6.84
N PRO A 262 -3.42 -20.43 -6.01
CA PRO A 262 -2.66 -20.38 -4.76
C PRO A 262 -1.21 -19.94 -4.98
N GLY A 263 -0.76 -18.97 -4.19
CA GLY A 263 0.59 -18.40 -4.25
C GLY A 263 0.77 -17.25 -5.26
N PHE A 264 -0.29 -16.85 -5.96
CA PHE A 264 -0.31 -15.74 -6.91
C PHE A 264 -1.24 -14.63 -6.42
N TRP A 265 -1.17 -13.46 -7.06
CA TRP A 265 -2.16 -12.43 -6.84
C TRP A 265 -3.50 -12.85 -7.44
N ASN A 266 -4.57 -12.71 -6.66
CA ASN A 266 -5.93 -13.16 -6.92
C ASN A 266 -6.91 -12.01 -6.69
N THR A 267 -6.79 -10.96 -7.50
CA THR A 267 -7.57 -9.74 -7.33
C THR A 267 -9.01 -9.88 -7.83
N ALA A 268 -9.28 -10.81 -8.75
CA ALA A 268 -10.55 -10.94 -9.48
C ALA A 268 -11.02 -9.60 -10.06
N SER A 269 -10.05 -8.85 -10.58
CA SER A 269 -10.21 -7.52 -11.15
C SER A 269 -9.18 -7.47 -12.26
N ALA A 270 -9.53 -6.84 -13.38
CA ALA A 270 -8.72 -6.77 -14.60
C ALA A 270 -7.41 -5.96 -14.47
N LEU A 271 -6.70 -6.08 -13.34
CA LEU A 271 -5.42 -5.45 -13.04
C LEU A 271 -4.35 -5.81 -14.08
N HIS A 272 -4.41 -7.02 -14.66
CA HIS A 272 -3.53 -7.45 -15.75
C HIS A 272 -3.65 -6.58 -17.01
N LEU A 273 -4.73 -5.81 -17.17
CA LEU A 273 -4.88 -4.80 -18.23
C LEU A 273 -4.13 -3.50 -17.92
N THR A 274 -3.60 -3.33 -16.71
CA THR A 274 -2.79 -2.16 -16.34
C THR A 274 -1.43 -2.29 -17.00
N ARG A 275 -1.24 -1.61 -18.14
CA ARG A 275 -0.03 -1.75 -18.94
C ARG A 275 1.10 -0.85 -18.46
N ASP A 276 0.86 0.43 -18.20
CA ASP A 276 1.91 1.39 -17.85
C ASP A 276 1.34 2.69 -17.25
N ALA A 277 2.16 3.39 -16.46
CA ALA A 277 1.90 4.76 -16.01
C ALA A 277 2.96 5.67 -16.63
N ALA A 278 2.53 6.72 -17.34
CA ALA A 278 3.46 7.67 -17.93
C ALA A 278 4.13 8.54 -16.85
N PRO A 279 5.35 9.06 -17.11
CA PRO A 279 5.95 10.06 -16.22
C PRO A 279 5.00 11.24 -15.98
N GLY A 280 4.70 11.53 -14.70
CA GLY A 280 3.77 12.58 -14.30
C GLY A 280 2.32 12.16 -14.07
N ASP A 281 1.93 10.94 -14.47
CA ASP A 281 0.60 10.36 -14.11
C ASP A 281 0.49 10.09 -12.62
N LEU A 282 1.64 9.82 -11.99
CA LEU A 282 1.81 9.58 -10.58
C LEU A 282 2.27 10.87 -9.89
N LYS A 283 1.40 11.46 -9.08
CA LYS A 283 1.74 12.67 -8.31
C LYS A 283 1.90 12.32 -6.84
N GLY A 284 3.04 12.70 -6.26
CA GLY A 284 3.22 12.71 -4.82
C GLY A 284 2.98 14.11 -4.26
N ARG A 285 2.41 14.21 -3.06
CA ARG A 285 2.19 15.49 -2.37
C ARG A 285 2.46 15.35 -0.89
N LEU A 286 3.00 16.40 -0.28
CA LEU A 286 2.92 16.61 1.16
C LEU A 286 1.75 17.55 1.44
N ILE A 287 0.74 17.05 2.15
CA ILE A 287 -0.44 17.84 2.54
C ILE A 287 -0.35 18.16 4.03
N ALA A 288 -0.42 19.44 4.40
CA ALA A 288 -0.71 19.81 5.78
C ALA A 288 -2.22 20.01 5.95
N TRP A 289 -2.85 18.99 6.51
CA TRP A 289 -4.28 18.92 6.77
C TRP A 289 -4.63 19.58 8.10
N ASP A 290 -5.64 20.44 8.11
CA ASP A 290 -6.26 20.97 9.32
C ASP A 290 -7.45 20.08 9.68
N PRO A 291 -7.32 19.21 10.69
CA PRO A 291 -8.37 18.25 11.05
C PRO A 291 -9.63 18.94 11.58
N VAL A 292 -9.49 20.10 12.23
CA VAL A 292 -10.63 20.85 12.78
C VAL A 292 -11.43 21.52 11.65
N ARG A 293 -10.76 21.98 10.59
CA ARG A 293 -11.39 22.66 9.46
C ARG A 293 -11.75 21.75 8.28
N GLY A 294 -11.33 20.48 8.29
CA GLY A 294 -11.58 19.54 7.20
C GLY A 294 -10.94 19.97 5.86
N LYS A 295 -9.79 20.65 5.88
CA LYS A 295 -9.12 21.11 4.65
C LYS A 295 -7.62 21.26 4.76
N ALA A 296 -6.94 21.23 3.61
CA ALA A 296 -5.51 21.54 3.54
C ALA A 296 -5.23 23.01 3.87
N ARG A 297 -4.20 23.26 4.69
CA ARG A 297 -3.64 24.60 4.95
C ARG A 297 -2.62 24.99 3.90
N TRP A 298 -1.81 24.03 3.49
CA TRP A 298 -0.83 24.15 2.42
C TRP A 298 -0.55 22.76 1.84
N LYS A 299 0.04 22.75 0.65
CA LYS A 299 0.47 21.54 -0.06
C LYS A 299 1.83 21.80 -0.70
N VAL A 300 2.69 20.79 -0.71
CA VAL A 300 3.92 20.76 -1.52
C VAL A 300 3.77 19.65 -2.54
N GLU A 301 3.89 19.99 -3.82
CA GLU A 301 3.90 19.00 -4.91
C GLU A 301 5.30 18.39 -5.02
N HIS A 302 5.35 17.07 -5.11
CA HIS A 302 6.57 16.34 -5.40
C HIS A 302 6.54 15.83 -6.83
N TRP A 303 7.72 15.80 -7.46
CA TRP A 303 7.85 15.33 -8.83
C TRP A 303 7.53 13.83 -8.97
N GLY A 304 7.86 13.03 -7.95
CA GLY A 304 7.58 11.59 -7.90
C GLY A 304 6.56 11.20 -6.83
N HIS A 305 5.93 10.04 -7.02
CA HIS A 305 5.10 9.36 -6.02
C HIS A 305 5.95 8.63 -4.98
N TRP A 306 5.27 7.92 -4.07
CA TRP A 306 5.90 6.95 -3.16
C TRP A 306 6.97 7.55 -2.24
N ASN A 307 6.74 8.78 -1.80
CA ASN A 307 7.59 9.47 -0.83
C ASN A 307 7.47 8.81 0.56
N SER A 308 8.51 8.94 1.38
CA SER A 308 8.52 8.40 2.74
C SER A 308 7.49 9.04 3.67
N GLY A 309 7.38 8.43 4.86
CA GLY A 309 6.65 8.98 5.98
C GLY A 309 7.26 10.28 6.50
N LEU A 310 6.60 10.88 7.47
CA LEU A 310 6.84 12.23 7.93
C LEU A 310 7.27 12.26 9.40
N LEU A 311 8.07 13.26 9.75
CA LEU A 311 8.43 13.58 11.13
C LEU A 311 8.20 15.06 11.39
N SER A 312 7.31 15.38 12.32
CA SER A 312 7.12 16.73 12.83
C SER A 312 7.90 16.94 14.13
N THR A 313 8.43 18.15 14.34
CA THR A 313 9.16 18.49 15.57
C THR A 313 8.70 19.82 16.16
N ALA A 314 8.99 20.04 17.44
CA ALA A 314 8.72 21.29 18.15
C ALA A 314 9.50 22.51 17.62
N GLY A 315 10.46 22.30 16.71
CA GLY A 315 11.21 23.37 16.05
C GLY A 315 10.49 23.98 14.83
N ASN A 316 9.18 23.79 14.70
CA ASN A 316 8.39 24.16 13.52
C ASN A 316 8.92 23.54 12.21
N LEU A 317 9.35 22.27 12.27
CA LEU A 317 9.86 21.52 11.11
C LEU A 317 9.05 20.25 10.84
N VAL A 318 8.93 19.92 9.56
CA VAL A 318 8.47 18.62 9.04
C VAL A 318 9.55 18.05 8.12
N PHE A 319 10.01 16.85 8.39
CA PHE A 319 10.99 16.14 7.57
C PHE A 319 10.34 15.09 6.69
N GLN A 320 10.80 14.97 5.46
CA GLN A 320 10.36 13.95 4.51
C GLN A 320 11.51 13.54 3.58
N GLY A 321 11.67 12.25 3.37
CA GLY A 321 12.42 11.71 2.23
C GLY A 321 11.52 11.55 0.99
N THR A 322 12.07 11.84 -0.19
CA THR A 322 11.32 11.88 -1.46
C THR A 322 11.81 10.83 -2.46
N GLY A 323 10.91 10.41 -3.35
CA GLY A 323 11.18 9.39 -4.38
C GLY A 323 12.27 9.80 -5.39
N ASP A 324 12.46 11.10 -5.59
CA ASP A 324 13.54 11.69 -6.40
C ASP A 324 14.92 11.67 -5.72
N GLY A 325 15.01 11.07 -4.53
CA GLY A 325 16.27 10.77 -3.86
C GLY A 325 16.85 11.89 -3.01
N PHE A 326 15.99 12.71 -2.41
CA PHE A 326 16.36 13.74 -1.44
C PHE A 326 15.75 13.46 -0.06
N PHE A 327 16.40 13.96 0.98
CA PHE A 327 15.82 14.13 2.30
C PHE A 327 15.67 15.62 2.57
N ARG A 328 14.46 16.05 2.95
CA ARG A 328 14.05 17.46 2.96
C ARG A 328 13.46 17.84 4.31
N ALA A 329 13.57 19.12 4.65
CA ALA A 329 12.93 19.74 5.80
C ALA A 329 12.12 20.95 5.37
N PHE A 330 10.87 21.01 5.82
CA PHE A 330 9.90 22.05 5.53
C PHE A 330 9.48 22.77 6.81
N ARG A 331 9.12 24.04 6.70
CA ARG A 331 8.38 24.74 7.76
C ARG A 331 7.04 24.07 8.01
N ALA A 332 6.74 23.76 9.26
CA ALA A 332 5.53 23.03 9.61
C ALA A 332 4.25 23.87 9.44
N ASP A 333 4.35 25.19 9.52
CA ASP A 333 3.23 26.14 9.39
C ASP A 333 2.94 26.59 7.95
N THR A 334 3.95 26.63 7.08
CA THR A 334 3.83 27.18 5.71
C THR A 334 4.14 26.20 4.58
N GLY A 335 4.88 25.12 4.84
CA GLY A 335 5.36 24.20 3.80
C GLY A 335 6.58 24.71 3.03
N GLU A 336 7.19 25.83 3.44
CA GLU A 336 8.42 26.35 2.85
C GLU A 336 9.58 25.35 3.03
N GLU A 337 10.23 24.94 1.95
CA GLU A 337 11.44 24.11 2.03
C GLU A 337 12.60 24.94 2.58
N LEU A 338 13.17 24.50 3.71
CA LEU A 338 14.28 25.19 4.38
C LEU A 338 15.62 24.51 4.12
N TRP A 339 15.60 23.21 3.84
CA TRP A 339 16.80 22.42 3.70
C TRP A 339 16.52 21.13 2.93
N ASN A 340 17.52 20.69 2.14
CA ASN A 340 17.54 19.36 1.55
C ASN A 340 18.97 18.80 1.53
N ALA A 341 19.06 17.47 1.45
CA ALA A 341 20.30 16.76 1.20
C ALA A 341 20.06 15.58 0.24
N PRO A 342 21.01 15.28 -0.67
CA PRO A 342 20.89 14.11 -1.53
C PRO A 342 20.99 12.83 -0.70
N ALA A 343 20.17 11.84 -1.04
CA ALA A 343 20.19 10.49 -0.43
C ALA A 343 20.80 9.42 -1.36
N GLN A 344 21.09 9.78 -2.63
CA GLN A 344 21.59 8.90 -3.70
C GLN A 344 20.68 7.73 -4.09
N THR A 345 19.50 7.61 -3.49
CA THR A 345 18.43 6.64 -3.80
C THR A 345 17.12 7.25 -3.33
N GLY A 346 15.98 6.81 -3.90
CA GLY A 346 14.66 7.20 -3.42
C GLY A 346 14.48 6.83 -1.94
N VAL A 347 13.85 7.71 -1.17
CA VAL A 347 13.67 7.52 0.27
C VAL A 347 12.21 7.17 0.57
N VAL A 348 11.97 5.95 1.02
CA VAL A 348 10.64 5.46 1.42
C VAL A 348 10.53 5.21 2.92
N GLY A 349 11.66 4.97 3.62
CA GLY A 349 11.70 4.77 5.06
C GLY A 349 11.41 6.05 5.84
N SER A 350 10.75 5.93 6.99
CA SER A 350 10.31 7.08 7.79
C SER A 350 11.45 7.71 8.59
N PRO A 351 11.53 9.04 8.68
CA PRO A 351 12.50 9.71 9.52
C PRO A 351 12.18 9.61 11.01
N VAL A 352 13.23 9.63 11.83
CA VAL A 352 13.16 9.69 13.30
C VAL A 352 14.15 10.74 13.83
N THR A 353 13.92 11.24 15.06
CA THR A 353 14.88 12.13 15.74
C THR A 353 15.08 11.71 17.18
N TYR A 354 16.29 11.92 17.70
CA TYR A 354 16.70 11.51 19.05
C TYR A 354 17.87 12.37 19.54
N LEU A 355 18.18 12.26 20.83
CA LEU A 355 19.34 12.89 21.47
C LEU A 355 20.42 11.86 21.79
N VAL A 356 21.67 12.23 21.57
CA VAL A 356 22.86 11.54 22.10
C VAL A 356 23.75 12.60 22.72
N ASP A 357 24.06 12.47 24.02
CA ASP A 357 24.88 13.41 24.78
C ASP A 357 24.45 14.88 24.61
N GLY A 358 23.13 15.12 24.60
CA GLY A 358 22.53 16.44 24.44
C GLY A 358 22.52 16.99 23.01
N GLN A 359 23.06 16.27 22.03
CA GLN A 359 23.02 16.65 20.62
C GLN A 359 21.85 15.98 19.89
N GLN A 360 21.08 16.74 19.13
CA GLN A 360 19.99 16.22 18.31
C GLN A 360 20.48 15.65 16.99
N TYR A 361 19.96 14.46 16.68
CA TYR A 361 20.15 13.76 15.42
C TYR A 361 18.81 13.55 14.74
N VAL A 362 18.81 13.57 13.40
CA VAL A 362 17.68 13.16 12.57
C VAL A 362 18.18 12.04 11.65
N SER A 363 17.54 10.88 11.70
CA SER A 363 17.93 9.72 10.90
C SER A 363 16.80 9.27 9.98
N VAL A 364 17.14 8.75 8.81
CA VAL A 364 16.19 8.19 7.85
C VAL A 364 16.79 6.98 7.14
N LEU A 365 15.97 5.96 6.90
CA LEU A 365 16.33 4.80 6.09
C LEU A 365 16.07 5.12 4.61
N ALA A 366 17.15 5.38 3.87
CA ALA A 366 17.12 5.59 2.43
C ALA A 366 17.23 4.24 1.71
N GLY A 367 16.37 4.01 0.73
CA GLY A 367 16.32 2.75 0.00
C GLY A 367 15.04 2.66 -0.82
N TRP A 368 15.17 2.84 -2.13
CA TRP A 368 14.03 2.80 -3.04
C TRP A 368 13.38 1.41 -3.07
N GLY A 369 12.06 1.32 -2.95
CA GLY A 369 11.39 0.01 -2.93
C GLY A 369 9.92 0.04 -2.56
N GLY A 370 9.40 -1.17 -2.29
CA GLY A 370 7.97 -1.40 -2.06
C GLY A 370 7.16 -1.44 -3.36
N VAL A 371 5.84 -1.59 -3.26
CA VAL A 371 4.98 -1.77 -4.45
C VAL A 371 5.02 -0.57 -5.40
N GLY A 372 5.43 0.61 -4.95
CA GLY A 372 5.60 1.80 -5.80
C GLY A 372 6.57 1.62 -6.98
N THR A 373 7.45 0.62 -6.94
CA THR A 373 8.42 0.35 -8.02
C THR A 373 7.83 -0.43 -9.19
N ILE A 374 6.60 -0.95 -9.07
CA ILE A 374 5.99 -1.76 -10.15
C ILE A 374 5.29 -0.90 -11.20
N TYR A 375 5.12 0.40 -10.97
CA TYR A 375 4.36 1.32 -11.84
C TYR A 375 5.12 1.78 -13.09
N GLY A 376 5.84 0.85 -13.73
CA GLY A 376 6.41 1.01 -15.06
C GLY A 376 7.24 2.29 -15.24
N ARG A 377 6.95 3.05 -16.30
CA ARG A 377 7.73 4.24 -16.66
C ARG A 377 7.66 5.35 -15.63
N ALA A 378 6.55 5.50 -14.90
CA ALA A 378 6.47 6.47 -13.83
C ALA A 378 7.40 6.13 -12.65
N ALA A 379 7.57 4.85 -12.34
CA ALA A 379 8.58 4.41 -11.36
C ALA A 379 10.01 4.59 -11.91
N LYS A 380 10.27 4.22 -13.17
CA LYS A 380 11.59 4.39 -13.81
C LYS A 380 11.99 5.87 -13.89
N ALA A 381 11.03 6.77 -14.11
CA ALA A 381 11.26 8.21 -14.18
C ALA A 381 11.94 8.76 -12.92
N ALA A 382 11.67 8.17 -11.74
CA ALA A 382 12.35 8.52 -10.48
C ALA A 382 13.89 8.59 -10.60
N GLY A 383 14.49 7.86 -11.54
CA GLY A 383 15.93 7.96 -11.85
C GLY A 383 16.80 7.47 -10.70
N VAL A 384 16.24 6.62 -9.84
CA VAL A 384 16.88 6.07 -8.65
C VAL A 384 16.88 4.55 -8.69
N THR A 385 17.97 3.95 -8.22
CA THR A 385 18.09 2.52 -7.98
C THR A 385 18.11 2.24 -6.49
N HIS A 386 17.80 0.99 -6.09
CA HIS A 386 17.85 0.61 -4.69
C HIS A 386 19.30 0.62 -4.15
N VAL A 387 19.58 1.51 -3.19
CA VAL A 387 20.83 1.50 -2.41
C VAL A 387 20.51 1.73 -0.94
N GLY A 388 20.39 0.64 -0.16
CA GLY A 388 20.06 0.72 1.25
C GLY A 388 21.10 1.47 2.09
N ARG A 389 20.70 2.54 2.79
CA ARG A 389 21.53 3.30 3.74
C ARG A 389 20.73 3.81 4.93
N LEU A 390 21.38 3.86 6.09
CA LEU A 390 20.95 4.71 7.21
C LEU A 390 21.65 6.07 7.07
N LEU A 391 20.88 7.12 6.78
CA LEU A 391 21.39 8.49 6.73
C LEU A 391 21.08 9.16 8.06
N THR A 392 22.08 9.82 8.65
CA THR A 392 21.93 10.52 9.93
C THR A 392 22.53 11.91 9.84
N PHE A 393 21.76 12.91 10.26
CA PHE A 393 22.06 14.32 10.16
C PHE A 393 22.10 14.94 11.54
N LYS A 394 22.98 15.92 11.72
CA LYS A 394 22.98 16.85 12.86
C LYS A 394 23.50 18.21 12.42
N VAL A 395 23.19 19.25 13.18
CA VAL A 395 23.73 20.60 12.94
C VAL A 395 25.26 20.58 13.00
N GLY A 396 25.91 21.18 11.99
CA GLY A 396 27.37 21.30 11.90
C GLY A 396 28.10 20.03 11.42
N ALA A 397 27.40 18.96 11.05
CA ALA A 397 28.04 17.78 10.46
C ALA A 397 28.60 18.07 9.05
N THR A 398 29.77 17.50 8.75
CA THR A 398 30.50 17.68 7.47
C THR A 398 30.74 16.37 6.72
N GLY A 399 30.13 15.26 7.17
CA GLY A 399 30.24 13.97 6.50
C GLY A 399 29.67 13.99 5.09
N THR A 400 30.28 13.25 4.18
CA THR A 400 29.84 13.13 2.79
C THR A 400 29.38 11.71 2.48
N LEU A 401 28.47 11.58 1.51
CA LEU A 401 28.09 10.27 1.00
C LEU A 401 29.24 9.63 0.22
N PRO A 402 29.34 8.29 0.20
CA PRO A 402 30.29 7.61 -0.67
C PRO A 402 30.00 7.94 -2.15
N PRO A 403 30.99 7.82 -3.04
CA PRO A 403 30.78 8.00 -4.47
C PRO A 403 29.63 7.11 -4.99
N LYS A 404 28.85 7.62 -5.95
CA LYS A 404 27.86 6.79 -6.66
C LYS A 404 28.60 5.72 -7.46
N THR A 405 28.10 4.49 -7.43
CA THR A 405 28.56 3.44 -8.34
C THR A 405 28.24 3.87 -9.78
N ALA A 406 29.18 3.68 -10.70
CA ALA A 406 28.92 3.93 -12.12
C ALA A 406 27.79 3.02 -12.62
N GLU A 407 26.91 3.57 -13.46
CA GLU A 407 25.91 2.77 -14.14
C GLU A 407 26.61 1.83 -15.14
N ALA A 408 26.20 0.57 -15.15
CA ALA A 408 26.70 -0.40 -16.11
C ALA A 408 26.15 -0.08 -17.50
N GLU A 409 26.96 -0.31 -18.55
CA GLU A 409 26.44 -0.28 -19.91
C GLU A 409 25.34 -1.34 -20.08
N LEU A 410 24.23 -0.93 -20.69
CA LEU A 410 23.13 -1.83 -20.94
C LEU A 410 23.51 -2.82 -22.05
N PRO A 411 23.21 -4.12 -21.89
CA PRO A 411 23.51 -5.10 -22.94
C PRO A 411 22.64 -4.83 -24.17
N THR A 412 23.18 -5.14 -25.35
CA THR A 412 22.40 -5.17 -26.58
C THR A 412 21.38 -6.30 -26.50
N PRO A 413 20.09 -6.04 -26.75
CA PRO A 413 19.07 -7.09 -26.71
C PRO A 413 19.30 -8.15 -27.80
N PRO A 414 18.94 -9.43 -27.57
CA PRO A 414 18.94 -10.46 -28.61
C PRO A 414 18.08 -10.05 -29.81
N ALA A 415 18.32 -10.64 -30.98
CA ALA A 415 17.47 -10.43 -32.15
C ALA A 415 16.01 -10.82 -31.84
N PHE A 416 15.06 -10.02 -32.30
CA PHE A 416 13.65 -10.36 -32.17
C PHE A 416 13.28 -11.48 -33.14
N GLU A 417 12.72 -12.57 -32.59
CA GLU A 417 12.17 -13.70 -33.31
C GLU A 417 10.76 -13.98 -32.79
N GLY A 418 9.76 -14.02 -33.67
CA GLY A 418 8.37 -14.29 -33.31
C GLY A 418 7.35 -13.47 -34.10
N THR A 419 6.07 -13.67 -33.80
CA THR A 419 4.97 -12.92 -34.41
C THR A 419 4.42 -11.88 -33.44
N MET A 420 3.67 -10.89 -33.95
CA MET A 420 2.94 -9.96 -33.08
C MET A 420 1.81 -10.64 -32.29
N GLU A 421 1.33 -11.80 -32.73
CA GLU A 421 0.41 -12.64 -31.96
C GLU A 421 1.11 -13.23 -30.73
N ASP A 422 2.36 -13.70 -30.88
CA ASP A 422 3.17 -14.17 -29.76
C ASP A 422 3.48 -13.05 -28.78
N VAL A 423 3.76 -11.83 -29.28
CA VAL A 423 3.95 -10.63 -28.44
C VAL A 423 2.70 -10.33 -27.63
N ALA A 424 1.52 -10.36 -28.25
CA ALA A 424 0.24 -10.09 -27.59
C ALA A 424 -0.09 -11.12 -26.50
N ALA A 425 0.11 -12.41 -26.80
CA ALA A 425 -0.08 -13.48 -25.83
C ALA A 425 0.95 -13.41 -24.69
N GLY A 426 2.22 -13.14 -25.04
CA GLY A 426 3.31 -12.96 -24.08
C GLY A 426 3.10 -11.77 -23.15
N GLU A 427 2.48 -10.69 -23.62
CA GLU A 427 2.16 -9.52 -22.80
C GLU A 427 1.14 -9.86 -21.69
N ASP A 428 0.05 -10.53 -22.04
CA ASP A 428 -0.96 -10.95 -21.05
C ASP A 428 -0.37 -11.90 -20.01
N LEU A 429 0.37 -12.91 -20.48
CA LEU A 429 1.10 -13.85 -19.62
C LEU A 429 2.10 -13.13 -18.72
N PHE A 430 2.82 -12.13 -19.23
CA PHE A 430 3.77 -11.35 -18.46
C PHE A 430 3.07 -10.56 -17.35
N HIS A 431 1.98 -9.84 -17.62
CA HIS A 431 1.30 -9.05 -16.58
C HIS A 431 0.62 -9.92 -15.52
N ARG A 432 0.16 -11.12 -15.89
CA ARG A 432 -0.43 -12.08 -14.94
C ARG A 432 0.60 -12.76 -14.03
N ASN A 433 1.85 -12.90 -14.46
CA ASN A 433 2.83 -13.74 -13.78
C ASN A 433 4.10 -13.00 -13.32
N CYS A 434 4.53 -11.97 -14.04
CA CYS A 434 5.85 -11.35 -13.88
C CYS A 434 5.78 -9.87 -13.48
N GLY A 435 4.74 -9.15 -13.95
CA GLY A 435 4.64 -7.69 -13.83
C GLY A 435 4.61 -7.15 -12.40
N THR A 436 4.12 -7.94 -11.44
CA THR A 436 4.09 -7.56 -10.01
C THR A 436 5.48 -7.51 -9.37
N CYS A 437 6.51 -8.02 -10.04
CA CYS A 437 7.91 -7.93 -9.62
C CYS A 437 8.76 -7.14 -10.61
N HIS A 438 8.65 -7.47 -11.90
CA HIS A 438 9.47 -6.87 -12.96
C HIS A 438 8.89 -5.57 -13.55
N GLY A 439 7.80 -5.08 -12.96
CA GLY A 439 7.13 -3.85 -13.35
C GLY A 439 6.13 -4.03 -14.49
N PHE A 440 5.09 -3.19 -14.51
CA PHE A 440 4.14 -3.14 -15.61
C PHE A 440 4.85 -2.78 -16.92
N ALA A 441 4.31 -3.28 -18.04
CA ALA A 441 4.92 -3.15 -19.36
C ALA A 441 6.36 -3.71 -19.48
N ALA A 442 6.80 -4.59 -18.57
CA ALA A 442 8.19 -5.02 -18.43
C ALA A 442 9.18 -3.88 -18.17
N VAL A 443 8.70 -2.74 -17.67
CA VAL A 443 9.53 -1.59 -17.31
C VAL A 443 9.85 -1.67 -15.82
N GLY A 444 11.09 -2.02 -15.50
CA GLY A 444 11.54 -2.18 -14.12
C GLY A 444 11.72 -0.85 -13.40
N GLY A 445 11.18 -0.73 -12.19
CA GLY A 445 11.34 0.48 -11.36
C GLY A 445 12.60 0.54 -10.50
N GLY A 446 13.65 -0.21 -10.82
CA GLY A 446 14.98 -0.06 -10.19
C GLY A 446 15.21 -0.79 -8.85
N MET A 447 14.28 -1.63 -8.39
CA MET A 447 14.45 -2.52 -7.22
C MET A 447 14.73 -3.98 -7.61
N ILE A 448 14.01 -4.48 -8.63
CA ILE A 448 14.16 -5.81 -9.23
C ILE A 448 14.70 -5.61 -10.65
N PRO A 449 15.48 -6.57 -11.21
CA PRO A 449 16.02 -6.45 -12.56
C PRO A 449 14.95 -6.11 -13.61
N ASP A 450 15.23 -5.10 -14.43
CA ASP A 450 14.46 -4.79 -15.64
C ASP A 450 14.81 -5.83 -16.71
N LEU A 451 13.84 -6.69 -17.05
CA LEU A 451 14.10 -7.85 -17.90
C LEU A 451 14.51 -7.47 -19.33
N ARG A 452 14.16 -6.26 -19.78
CA ARG A 452 14.55 -5.73 -21.10
C ARG A 452 16.05 -5.49 -21.22
N HIS A 453 16.73 -5.35 -20.09
CA HIS A 453 18.17 -5.09 -20.00
C HIS A 453 18.93 -6.29 -19.42
N SER A 454 18.36 -7.50 -19.54
CA SER A 454 19.00 -8.73 -19.11
C SER A 454 20.20 -9.06 -20.00
N GLN A 455 21.21 -9.71 -19.42
CA GLN A 455 22.34 -10.24 -20.19
C GLN A 455 21.88 -11.41 -21.10
N PRO A 456 22.55 -11.65 -22.25
CA PRO A 456 22.20 -12.73 -23.17
C PRO A 456 22.00 -14.10 -22.49
N GLU A 457 22.82 -14.42 -21.49
CA GLU A 457 22.76 -15.70 -20.77
C GLU A 457 21.44 -15.90 -20.01
N ILE A 458 20.75 -14.82 -19.63
CA ILE A 458 19.41 -14.89 -19.03
C ILE A 458 18.39 -15.39 -20.06
N PHE A 459 18.51 -14.94 -21.31
CA PHE A 459 17.64 -15.38 -22.40
C PHE A 459 17.96 -16.81 -22.84
N ASP A 460 19.24 -17.21 -22.80
CA ASP A 460 19.67 -18.60 -23.10
C ASP A 460 19.16 -19.59 -22.06
N ASN A 461 19.07 -19.17 -20.79
CA ASN A 461 18.60 -20.00 -19.67
C ASN A 461 17.15 -19.72 -19.27
N TRP A 462 16.34 -19.11 -20.16
CA TRP A 462 15.01 -18.61 -19.82
C TRP A 462 14.09 -19.67 -19.20
N GLN A 463 14.03 -20.86 -19.78
CA GLN A 463 13.21 -21.98 -19.27
C GLN A 463 13.67 -22.44 -17.88
N GLU A 464 14.98 -22.56 -17.67
CA GLU A 464 15.53 -22.99 -16.37
C GLU A 464 15.33 -21.93 -15.29
N ILE A 465 15.32 -20.64 -15.66
CA ILE A 465 15.04 -19.54 -14.73
C ILE A 465 13.55 -19.48 -14.40
N VAL A 466 12.68 -19.36 -15.41
CA VAL A 466 11.24 -19.12 -15.22
C VAL A 466 10.53 -20.37 -14.71
N ARG A 467 10.88 -21.56 -15.20
CA ARG A 467 10.21 -22.83 -14.85
C ARG A 467 11.10 -23.72 -14.00
N GLY A 468 12.39 -23.86 -14.32
CA GLY A 468 13.34 -24.70 -13.56
C GLY A 468 13.69 -24.19 -12.15
N GLY A 469 13.43 -22.91 -11.86
CA GLY A 469 13.75 -22.31 -10.57
C GLY A 469 15.25 -22.12 -10.32
N MET A 470 16.05 -21.97 -11.39
CA MET A 470 17.50 -21.77 -11.32
C MET A 470 17.90 -20.61 -10.39
N LEU A 471 17.05 -19.59 -10.27
CA LEU A 471 17.29 -18.41 -9.43
C LEU A 471 16.41 -18.36 -8.15
N LYS A 472 15.81 -19.49 -7.73
CA LYS A 472 14.91 -19.55 -6.56
C LYS A 472 15.55 -19.07 -5.26
N ASP A 473 16.83 -19.36 -5.06
CA ASP A 473 17.57 -18.96 -3.85
C ASP A 473 17.86 -17.45 -3.82
N ARG A 474 17.62 -16.75 -4.93
CA ARG A 474 17.65 -15.28 -5.04
C ARG A 474 16.26 -14.65 -5.03
N GLY A 475 15.22 -15.43 -4.76
CA GLY A 475 13.83 -14.96 -4.70
C GLY A 475 13.04 -15.02 -6.01
N MET A 476 13.62 -15.52 -7.11
CA MET A 476 12.89 -15.73 -8.37
C MET A 476 12.16 -17.07 -8.35
N ALA A 477 10.85 -17.05 -8.14
CA ALA A 477 10.04 -18.26 -8.04
C ALA A 477 10.04 -19.09 -9.34
N SER A 478 9.81 -20.40 -9.20
CA SER A 478 9.45 -21.25 -10.34
C SER A 478 7.97 -21.07 -10.68
N PHE A 479 7.68 -20.95 -11.97
CA PHE A 479 6.34 -20.80 -12.53
C PHE A 479 5.87 -22.07 -13.26
N ASP A 480 6.59 -23.19 -13.16
CA ASP A 480 6.31 -24.44 -13.90
C ASP A 480 4.86 -24.93 -13.76
N LYS A 481 4.27 -24.75 -12.58
CA LYS A 481 2.88 -25.11 -12.29
C LYS A 481 1.85 -24.33 -13.11
N TRP A 482 2.17 -23.12 -13.55
CA TRP A 482 1.22 -22.16 -14.11
C TRP A 482 1.59 -21.60 -15.48
N VAL A 483 2.82 -21.83 -15.91
CA VAL A 483 3.36 -21.36 -17.18
C VAL A 483 4.01 -22.57 -17.85
N SER A 484 3.43 -22.98 -18.97
CA SER A 484 3.97 -24.03 -19.84
C SER A 484 5.26 -23.58 -20.53
N ALA A 485 5.99 -24.52 -21.14
CA ALA A 485 7.20 -24.22 -21.89
C ALA A 485 6.93 -23.21 -23.03
N GLU A 486 5.83 -23.40 -23.77
CA GLU A 486 5.43 -22.54 -24.87
C GLU A 486 5.05 -21.13 -24.39
N GLU A 487 4.28 -21.03 -23.30
CA GLU A 487 3.92 -19.75 -22.70
C GLU A 487 5.14 -18.99 -22.18
N ALA A 488 6.11 -19.70 -21.59
CA ALA A 488 7.37 -19.09 -21.17
C ALA A 488 8.13 -18.50 -22.36
N GLU A 489 8.16 -19.16 -23.52
CA GLU A 489 8.76 -18.59 -24.74
C GLU A 489 7.98 -17.35 -25.22
N LYS A 490 6.64 -17.34 -25.16
CA LYS A 490 5.86 -16.13 -25.51
C LYS A 490 6.18 -14.95 -24.59
N ILE A 491 6.34 -15.18 -23.29
CA ILE A 491 6.79 -14.15 -22.34
C ILE A 491 8.19 -13.64 -22.74
N LYS A 492 9.12 -14.54 -23.10
CA LYS A 492 10.46 -14.17 -23.58
C LYS A 492 10.38 -13.31 -24.83
N THR A 493 9.58 -13.70 -25.81
CA THR A 493 9.34 -12.93 -27.05
C THR A 493 8.82 -11.53 -26.75
N TYR A 494 7.86 -11.39 -25.82
CA TYR A 494 7.37 -10.09 -25.37
C TYR A 494 8.48 -9.23 -24.73
N VAL A 495 9.29 -9.80 -23.85
CA VAL A 495 10.39 -9.07 -23.18
C VAL A 495 11.43 -8.60 -24.20
N ILE A 496 11.84 -9.46 -25.14
CA ILE A 496 12.78 -9.10 -26.21
C ILE A 496 12.19 -8.01 -27.10
N TYR A 497 10.91 -8.14 -27.49
CA TYR A 497 10.20 -7.11 -28.25
C TYR A 497 10.25 -5.75 -27.53
N ARG A 498 9.93 -5.72 -26.23
CA ARG A 498 10.00 -4.50 -25.40
C ARG A 498 11.41 -3.95 -25.24
N ALA A 499 12.44 -4.78 -25.28
CA ALA A 499 13.82 -4.34 -25.26
C ALA A 499 14.23 -3.57 -26.53
N HIS A 500 13.66 -3.91 -27.69
CA HIS A 500 13.86 -3.19 -28.95
C HIS A 500 13.03 -1.90 -29.04
N GLU A 501 11.81 -1.89 -28.50
CA GLU A 501 10.98 -0.68 -28.44
C GLU A 501 11.53 0.40 -27.49
N GLY A 502 12.26 0.00 -26.44
CA GLY A 502 12.72 0.91 -25.40
C GLY A 502 11.58 1.39 -24.48
N ASP A 503 11.59 2.67 -24.11
CA ASP A 503 10.61 3.28 -23.18
C ASP A 503 9.37 3.89 -23.89
N VAL A 504 9.01 3.33 -25.05
CA VAL A 504 7.76 3.63 -25.75
C VAL A 504 6.59 2.97 -25.00
N PRO A 505 5.38 3.57 -24.97
CA PRO A 505 4.19 2.91 -24.43
C PRO A 505 3.99 1.54 -25.10
N GLY A 506 3.68 0.50 -24.32
CA GLY A 506 3.44 -0.84 -24.88
C GLY A 506 2.35 -0.83 -25.95
N VAL A 507 2.40 -1.78 -26.88
CA VAL A 507 1.45 -1.89 -27.99
C VAL A 507 0.04 -2.06 -27.43
N GLY A 508 -0.72 -0.97 -27.38
CA GLY A 508 -2.14 -1.00 -27.04
C GLY A 508 -2.89 -1.71 -28.17
N ILE A 509 -2.96 -3.03 -28.14
CA ILE A 509 -3.89 -3.75 -29.00
C ILE A 509 -5.28 -3.46 -28.43
N LYS A 510 -5.94 -2.46 -29.03
CA LYS A 510 -7.38 -2.26 -28.88
C LYS A 510 -8.06 -3.58 -29.22
N LYS A 511 -8.65 -4.24 -28.22
CA LYS A 511 -9.79 -5.11 -28.44
C LYS A 511 -10.98 -4.49 -27.74
#